data_AF-A0A6P8J0M5-F1
#
_entry.id   AF-A0A6P8J0M5-F1
#
_cell.length_a   1.000
_cell.length_b   1.000
_cell.length_c   1.000
_cell.angle_alpha   90.00
_cell.angle_beta   90.00
_cell.angle_gamma   90.00
#
_symmetry.space_group_name_H-M   'P 1'
#
loop_
_entity.id
_entity.type
_entity.pdbx_description
1 polymer ?
#
loop_
_entity_poly.entity_id
_entity_poly.type
_entity_poly.pdbx_seq_one_letter_code
_entity_poly.pdbx_strand_id
1 'polypeptide(L)'
;MIRKGCRKGLQCFIVLLAVCCSLVVFEIHNGEKHFNFKPWKANYTILKNPTYCSNIKTAINFGHWRPKPGLTAEDQEARASHDVFLRRHRGLPDHLFRSDLRCGTLYPIHAPSFGPKLPSMCERNSWNYCCNATNWCSNGTSNCACTGCTDFRKIVSAELHEWTPYENCRVRNYTSEKACSLVNRLSSLVIIGDSLMRHFYAALLMIFTNDPLEGSMRKGLSEKERKRCQGERQFVDQGKSMCNKKLSRSNRDVNAEKFCKGTTNFFFHFNESYSIRRRNDAMKIVRETVNNRSKSFIVVGVGMHDGLNAQKVMNKYVEPILGIVAKRKWPRIVWVTVHAQGYLKPMAYRNAQSIQRIMAYNQQMTKLMEARGVDVLDFFNMTLGVHSYDGTHYGYGVNIAKAQFLLNFIDSTIDSKTIRKI
;
A
#
# COMPACT_ATOMS: atom_id res chain seq x y z
N MET A 1 -39.15 -56.32 -14.53
CA MET A 1 -37.96 -56.24 -13.64
C MET A 1 -37.06 -55.00 -13.87
N ILE A 2 -37.55 -53.87 -14.43
CA ILE A 2 -36.66 -52.73 -14.80
C ILE A 2 -36.73 -51.53 -13.81
N ARG A 3 -37.63 -51.56 -12.81
CA ARG A 3 -37.80 -50.43 -11.87
C ARG A 3 -36.87 -50.41 -10.64
N LYS A 4 -36.07 -51.46 -10.40
CA LYS A 4 -35.17 -51.51 -9.22
C LYS A 4 -33.74 -51.01 -9.48
N GLY A 5 -33.29 -50.94 -10.74
CA GLY A 5 -31.92 -50.48 -11.10
C GLY A 5 -31.76 -48.96 -11.16
N CYS A 6 -32.80 -48.24 -11.59
CA CYS A 6 -32.72 -46.79 -11.82
C CYS A 6 -32.68 -45.96 -10.52
N ARG A 7 -33.25 -46.47 -9.41
CA ARG A 7 -33.20 -45.81 -8.09
C ARG A 7 -31.80 -45.82 -7.46
N LYS A 8 -31.02 -46.89 -7.65
CA LYS A 8 -29.66 -46.99 -7.10
C LYS A 8 -28.66 -46.07 -7.81
N GLY A 9 -28.79 -45.91 -9.13
CA GLY A 9 -27.96 -44.97 -9.91
C GLY A 9 -28.23 -43.51 -9.54
N LEU A 10 -29.51 -43.14 -9.40
CA LEU A 10 -29.90 -41.78 -9.00
C LEU A 10 -29.47 -41.45 -7.56
N GLN A 11 -29.56 -42.41 -6.63
CA GLN A 11 -29.03 -42.25 -5.26
C GLN A 11 -27.51 -42.09 -5.24
N CYS A 12 -26.75 -42.85 -6.02
CA CYS A 12 -25.29 -42.68 -6.10
C CYS A 12 -24.91 -41.32 -6.69
N PHE A 13 -25.64 -40.85 -7.71
CA PHE A 13 -25.38 -39.55 -8.34
C PHE A 13 -25.70 -38.38 -7.42
N ILE A 14 -26.78 -38.46 -6.64
CA ILE A 14 -27.15 -37.46 -5.63
C ILE A 14 -26.12 -37.44 -4.48
N VAL A 15 -25.64 -38.61 -4.04
CA VAL A 15 -24.59 -38.70 -3.00
C VAL A 15 -23.27 -38.13 -3.51
N LEU A 16 -22.86 -38.41 -4.74
CA LEU A 16 -21.66 -37.82 -5.35
C LEU A 16 -21.77 -36.29 -5.52
N LEU A 17 -22.93 -35.78 -5.96
CA LEU A 17 -23.20 -34.34 -6.02
C LEU A 17 -23.22 -33.71 -4.63
N ALA A 18 -23.80 -34.38 -3.63
CA ALA A 18 -23.81 -33.91 -2.25
C ALA A 18 -22.40 -33.90 -1.65
N VAL A 19 -21.57 -34.93 -1.91
CA VAL A 19 -20.18 -34.99 -1.44
C VAL A 19 -19.31 -33.97 -2.17
N CYS A 20 -19.47 -33.78 -3.48
CA CYS A 20 -18.77 -32.72 -4.21
C CYS A 20 -19.22 -31.33 -3.76
N CYS A 21 -20.52 -31.08 -3.57
CA CYS A 21 -21.02 -29.83 -2.99
C CYS A 21 -20.54 -29.65 -1.55
N SER A 22 -20.44 -30.71 -0.77
CA SER A 22 -19.91 -30.67 0.60
C SER A 22 -18.41 -30.38 0.62
N LEU A 23 -17.63 -30.96 -0.29
CA LEU A 23 -16.19 -30.69 -0.44
C LEU A 23 -15.93 -29.28 -0.98
N VAL A 24 -16.74 -28.81 -1.93
CA VAL A 24 -16.69 -27.43 -2.44
C VAL A 24 -17.13 -26.44 -1.35
N VAL A 25 -18.17 -26.75 -0.58
CA VAL A 25 -18.58 -25.94 0.57
C VAL A 25 -17.54 -26.02 1.69
N PHE A 26 -16.89 -27.16 1.92
CA PHE A 26 -15.84 -27.33 2.93
C PHE A 26 -14.54 -26.61 2.52
N GLU A 27 -14.19 -26.56 1.23
CA GLU A 27 -13.10 -25.72 0.71
C GLU A 27 -13.45 -24.23 0.75
N ILE A 28 -14.70 -23.85 0.44
CA ILE A 28 -15.17 -22.46 0.54
C ILE A 28 -15.20 -22.02 2.02
N HIS A 29 -15.65 -22.88 2.93
CA HIS A 29 -15.76 -22.58 4.36
C HIS A 29 -14.41 -22.67 5.09
N ASN A 30 -13.48 -23.54 4.67
CA ASN A 30 -12.11 -23.54 5.18
C ASN A 30 -11.22 -22.46 4.54
N GLY A 31 -11.47 -22.06 3.29
CA GLY A 31 -10.84 -20.89 2.68
C GLY A 31 -11.29 -19.57 3.34
N GLU A 32 -12.42 -19.61 4.03
CA GLU A 32 -12.93 -18.59 4.95
C GLU A 32 -12.60 -18.87 6.42
N LYS A 33 -11.66 -19.76 6.76
CA LYS A 33 -11.01 -19.70 8.07
C LYS A 33 -10.50 -18.28 8.19
N HIS A 34 -11.19 -17.52 9.03
CA HIS A 34 -10.97 -16.13 9.25
C HIS A 34 -9.47 -15.92 9.37
N PHE A 35 -8.84 -15.38 8.32
CA PHE A 35 -7.61 -14.62 8.44
C PHE A 35 -8.00 -13.37 9.22
N ASN A 36 -8.36 -13.60 10.49
CA ASN A 36 -8.40 -12.63 11.55
C ASN A 36 -6.97 -12.12 11.53
N PHE A 37 -6.81 -10.95 10.95
CA PHE A 37 -5.64 -10.13 11.11
C PHE A 37 -5.38 -10.11 12.62
N LYS A 38 -4.46 -10.96 13.09
CA LYS A 38 -3.93 -10.85 14.44
C LYS A 38 -2.94 -9.71 14.31
N PRO A 39 -3.23 -8.50 14.81
CA PRO A 39 -2.20 -7.47 14.90
C PRO A 39 -1.01 -8.12 15.60
N TRP A 40 0.14 -8.09 14.94
CA TRP A 40 1.36 -8.70 15.45
C TRP A 40 1.66 -8.13 16.84
N LYS A 41 1.43 -8.93 17.89
CA LYS A 41 1.83 -8.59 19.26
C LYS A 41 3.31 -8.93 19.39
N ALA A 42 4.16 -8.03 18.93
CA ALA A 42 5.59 -8.18 19.16
C ALA A 42 5.85 -8.14 20.68
N ASN A 43 6.52 -9.17 21.18
CA ASN A 43 7.22 -9.12 22.47
C ASN A 43 8.45 -8.23 22.28
N TYR A 44 8.26 -6.91 22.26
CA TYR A 44 9.37 -5.99 22.23
C TYR A 44 10.11 -6.07 23.56
N THR A 45 11.42 -6.31 23.52
CA THR A 45 12.30 -5.89 24.60
C THR A 45 12.23 -4.37 24.64
N ILE A 46 11.54 -3.82 25.65
CA ILE A 46 11.48 -2.37 25.87
C ILE A 46 12.89 -1.94 26.23
N LEU A 47 13.62 -1.36 25.26
CA LEU A 47 14.87 -0.69 25.58
C LEU A 47 14.55 0.46 26.53
N LYS A 48 15.24 0.53 27.66
CA LYS A 48 15.26 1.74 28.49
C LYS A 48 15.93 2.84 27.65
N ASN A 49 15.16 3.89 27.30
CA ASN A 49 15.57 5.09 26.55
C ASN A 49 15.93 4.89 25.06
N PRO A 50 14.95 4.62 24.17
CA PRO A 50 15.19 4.59 22.74
C PRO A 50 15.53 5.99 22.18
N THR A 51 16.62 6.11 21.44
CA THR A 51 16.91 7.30 20.63
C THR A 51 15.97 7.33 19.42
N TYR A 52 15.14 8.37 19.31
CA TYR A 52 14.24 8.55 18.17
C TYR A 52 14.90 9.33 17.04
N CYS A 53 14.53 9.02 15.79
CA CYS A 53 15.10 9.69 14.62
C CYS A 53 14.72 11.18 14.61
N SER A 54 15.74 12.04 14.54
CA SER A 54 15.56 13.49 14.42
C SER A 54 15.31 13.93 12.97
N ASN A 55 15.94 13.25 12.00
CA ASN A 55 15.76 13.50 10.58
C ASN A 55 14.88 12.42 9.92
N ILE A 56 13.57 12.64 9.95
CA ILE A 56 12.60 11.68 9.41
C ILE A 56 12.79 11.46 7.90
N LYS A 57 13.19 12.47 7.14
CA LYS A 57 13.43 12.35 5.69
C LYS A 57 14.57 11.38 5.40
N THR A 58 15.68 11.49 6.14
CA THR A 58 16.81 10.54 6.01
C THR A 58 16.41 9.13 6.43
N ALA A 59 15.67 8.99 7.54
CA ALA A 59 15.22 7.70 8.05
C ALA A 59 14.30 6.93 7.06
N ILE A 60 13.53 7.64 6.24
CA ILE A 60 12.74 7.05 5.15
C ILE A 60 13.66 6.54 4.03
N ASN A 61 14.63 7.35 3.60
CA ASN A 61 15.45 7.08 2.42
C ASN A 61 16.53 6.02 2.66
N PHE A 62 17.06 5.98 3.89
CA PHE A 62 18.22 5.18 4.27
C PHE A 62 17.83 4.19 5.35
N GLY A 63 17.37 3.03 4.92
CA GLY A 63 17.03 1.92 5.79
C GLY A 63 16.91 0.62 5.02
N HIS A 64 16.46 -0.41 5.71
CA HIS A 64 16.19 -1.71 5.14
C HIS A 64 15.01 -2.38 5.86
N TRP A 65 14.38 -3.33 5.19
CA TRP A 65 13.38 -4.18 5.82
C TRP A 65 14.05 -5.27 6.64
N ARG A 66 13.70 -5.34 7.92
CA ARG A 66 14.12 -6.40 8.84
C ARG A 66 12.93 -7.30 9.17
N PRO A 67 13.08 -8.63 9.21
CA PRO A 67 12.01 -9.51 9.67
C PRO A 67 11.62 -9.16 11.11
N LYS A 68 10.32 -9.15 11.40
CA LYS A 68 9.83 -8.94 12.77
C LYS A 68 10.37 -10.03 13.71
N PRO A 69 10.68 -9.72 14.97
CA PRO A 69 11.23 -10.69 15.90
C PRO A 69 10.19 -11.76 16.26
N GLY A 70 10.56 -13.04 16.16
CA GLY A 70 9.70 -14.17 16.55
C GLY A 70 8.83 -14.76 15.43
N LEU A 71 9.08 -14.41 14.17
CA LEU A 71 8.40 -15.04 13.03
C LEU A 71 8.69 -16.55 12.95
N THR A 72 7.63 -17.31 12.72
CA THR A 72 7.68 -18.76 12.50
C THR A 72 7.56 -19.10 11.01
N ALA A 73 7.77 -20.37 10.66
CA ALA A 73 7.47 -20.86 9.32
C ALA A 73 5.96 -20.78 8.99
N GLU A 74 5.10 -21.02 9.99
CA GLU A 74 3.64 -20.91 9.85
C GLU A 74 3.22 -19.48 9.49
N ASP A 75 3.85 -18.45 10.07
CA ASP A 75 3.58 -17.05 9.72
C ASP A 75 3.90 -16.75 8.25
N GLN A 76 4.99 -17.35 7.74
CA GLN A 76 5.40 -17.17 6.34
C GLN A 76 4.43 -17.86 5.38
N GLU A 77 3.99 -19.08 5.71
CA GLU A 77 3.02 -19.83 4.92
C GLU A 77 1.63 -19.16 4.94
N ALA A 78 1.19 -18.70 6.11
CA ALA A 78 -0.04 -17.95 6.28
C ALA A 78 -0.01 -16.67 5.44
N ARG A 79 1.12 -15.94 5.43
CA ARG A 79 1.29 -14.76 4.56
C ARG A 79 1.22 -15.12 3.09
N ALA A 80 1.96 -16.15 2.65
CA ALA A 80 1.98 -16.57 1.25
C ALA A 80 0.57 -16.95 0.77
N SER A 81 -0.19 -17.68 1.59
CA SER A 81 -1.60 -18.02 1.33
C SER A 81 -2.49 -16.79 1.27
N HIS A 82 -2.29 -15.82 2.17
CA HIS A 82 -3.03 -14.56 2.15
C HIS A 82 -2.74 -13.73 0.90
N ASP A 83 -1.48 -13.71 0.43
CA ASP A 83 -1.09 -13.02 -0.80
C ASP A 83 -1.79 -13.62 -2.03
N VAL A 84 -1.88 -14.95 -2.13
CA VAL A 84 -2.68 -15.62 -3.17
C VAL A 84 -4.14 -15.17 -3.10
N PHE A 85 -4.71 -15.15 -1.90
CA PHE A 85 -6.08 -14.71 -1.70
C PHE A 85 -6.33 -13.25 -2.16
N LEU A 86 -5.44 -12.31 -1.83
CA LEU A 86 -5.56 -10.91 -2.27
C LEU A 86 -5.42 -10.78 -3.79
N ARG A 87 -4.51 -11.54 -4.42
CA ARG A 87 -4.36 -11.61 -5.87
C ARG A 87 -5.64 -12.10 -6.55
N ARG A 88 -6.19 -13.21 -6.07
CA ARG A 88 -7.46 -13.76 -6.57
C ARG A 88 -8.59 -12.75 -6.45
N HIS A 89 -8.65 -12.03 -5.32
CA HIS A 89 -9.65 -10.98 -5.10
C HIS A 89 -9.53 -9.82 -6.11
N ARG A 90 -8.30 -9.46 -6.47
CA ARG A 90 -7.99 -8.45 -7.50
C ARG A 90 -8.28 -8.92 -8.93
N GLY A 91 -8.40 -10.23 -9.15
CA GLY A 91 -8.63 -10.88 -10.44
C GLY A 91 -7.38 -11.50 -11.08
N LEU A 92 -6.27 -11.58 -10.35
CA LEU A 92 -5.04 -12.23 -10.81
C LEU A 92 -5.11 -13.75 -10.62
N PRO A 93 -4.33 -14.53 -11.39
CA PRO A 93 -4.24 -15.98 -11.22
C PRO A 93 -3.56 -16.35 -9.89
N ASP A 94 -3.86 -17.55 -9.40
CA ASP A 94 -3.31 -18.07 -8.15
C ASP A 94 -1.80 -18.32 -8.28
N HIS A 95 -1.41 -18.93 -9.40
CA HIS A 95 -0.02 -19.20 -9.78
C HIS A 95 0.49 -18.15 -10.75
N LEU A 96 1.73 -17.70 -10.51
CA LEU A 96 2.43 -16.70 -11.32
C LEU A 96 3.57 -17.31 -12.16
N PHE A 97 3.81 -18.61 -12.00
CA PHE A 97 4.81 -19.36 -12.73
C PHE A 97 4.19 -20.10 -13.92
N ARG A 98 5.06 -20.52 -14.84
CA ARG A 98 4.71 -21.30 -16.01
C ARG A 98 5.19 -22.74 -15.85
N SER A 99 4.47 -23.68 -16.43
CA SER A 99 4.84 -25.10 -16.44
C SER A 99 6.11 -25.40 -17.25
N ASP A 100 6.43 -24.56 -18.24
CA ASP A 100 7.66 -24.64 -19.05
C ASP A 100 8.87 -24.00 -18.37
N LEU A 101 8.77 -23.60 -17.10
CA LEU A 101 9.82 -22.94 -16.30
C LEU A 101 10.36 -21.64 -16.91
N ARG A 102 9.68 -21.06 -17.90
CA ARG A 102 10.05 -19.74 -18.41
C ARG A 102 9.55 -18.64 -17.48
N CYS A 103 10.34 -17.57 -17.37
CA CYS A 103 10.07 -16.45 -16.47
C CYS A 103 10.25 -15.10 -17.18
N GLY A 104 9.81 -14.02 -16.54
CA GLY A 104 10.08 -12.67 -17.01
C GLY A 104 9.07 -12.12 -18.01
N THR A 105 9.45 -11.01 -18.61
CA THR A 105 8.59 -10.21 -19.49
C THR A 105 8.41 -10.79 -20.88
N LEU A 106 9.36 -11.61 -21.34
CA LEU A 106 9.29 -12.30 -22.64
C LEU A 106 8.30 -13.48 -22.62
N TYR A 107 7.98 -14.00 -21.44
CA TYR A 107 7.10 -15.15 -21.26
C TYR A 107 5.92 -14.80 -20.35
N PRO A 108 5.04 -13.87 -20.75
CA PRO A 108 3.97 -13.40 -19.89
C PRO A 108 2.94 -14.50 -19.59
N ILE A 109 2.19 -14.29 -18.51
CA ILE A 109 0.99 -15.06 -18.17
C ILE A 109 -0.28 -14.26 -18.49
N HIS A 110 -1.33 -14.98 -18.84
CA HIS A 110 -2.65 -14.41 -19.09
C HIS A 110 -3.44 -14.29 -17.79
N ALA A 111 -4.07 -13.15 -17.56
CA ALA A 111 -4.91 -12.89 -16.39
C ALA A 111 -6.25 -12.29 -16.84
N PRO A 112 -7.17 -13.10 -17.41
CA PRO A 112 -8.36 -12.59 -18.10
C PRO A 112 -9.28 -11.75 -17.20
N SER A 113 -9.44 -12.13 -15.93
CA SER A 113 -10.26 -11.37 -14.97
C SER A 113 -9.61 -10.06 -14.50
N PHE A 114 -8.28 -9.94 -14.60
CA PHE A 114 -7.55 -8.71 -14.33
C PHE A 114 -7.47 -7.81 -15.57
N GLY A 115 -7.37 -8.42 -16.76
CA GLY A 115 -7.29 -7.81 -18.08
C GLY A 115 -5.86 -7.85 -18.65
N PRO A 116 -4.92 -7.05 -18.14
CA PRO A 116 -3.54 -7.01 -18.64
C PRO A 116 -2.75 -8.31 -18.51
N LYS A 117 -1.83 -8.56 -19.45
CA LYS A 117 -0.77 -9.58 -19.30
C LYS A 117 0.19 -9.21 -18.17
N LEU A 118 0.67 -10.21 -17.45
CA LEU A 118 1.63 -10.07 -16.34
C LEU A 118 2.95 -10.77 -16.72
N PRO A 119 4.11 -10.31 -16.22
CA PRO A 119 5.32 -11.10 -16.34
C PRO A 119 5.19 -12.40 -15.54
N SER A 120 5.76 -13.49 -16.05
CA SER A 120 5.85 -14.73 -15.27
C SER A 120 6.94 -14.62 -14.20
N MET A 121 6.72 -15.29 -13.09
CA MET A 121 7.62 -15.37 -11.95
C MET A 121 8.06 -16.81 -11.73
N CYS A 122 9.15 -16.99 -11.00
CA CYS A 122 9.53 -18.31 -10.53
C CYS A 122 8.98 -18.55 -9.12
N GLU A 123 8.76 -19.82 -8.78
CA GLU A 123 8.12 -20.17 -7.52
C GLU A 123 9.11 -20.03 -6.36
N ARG A 124 8.82 -19.08 -5.46
CA ARG A 124 9.70 -18.70 -4.35
C ARG A 124 10.08 -19.85 -3.42
N ASN A 125 9.15 -20.77 -3.18
CA ASN A 125 9.30 -21.88 -2.23
C ASN A 125 9.64 -23.21 -2.93
N SER A 126 10.17 -23.14 -4.17
CA SER A 126 10.55 -24.31 -4.97
C SER A 126 12.08 -24.43 -5.07
N TRP A 127 12.57 -25.50 -5.72
CA TRP A 127 13.98 -25.58 -6.14
C TRP A 127 14.33 -24.65 -7.30
N ASN A 128 13.36 -24.00 -7.95
CA ASN A 128 13.56 -23.13 -9.10
C ASN A 128 13.10 -21.71 -8.75
N TYR A 129 13.69 -21.10 -7.72
CA TYR A 129 13.22 -19.83 -7.14
C TYR A 129 13.77 -18.56 -7.81
N CYS A 130 14.61 -18.68 -8.84
CA CYS A 130 15.24 -17.55 -9.49
C CYS A 130 15.00 -17.51 -11.00
N CYS A 131 14.64 -16.34 -11.52
CA CYS A 131 14.68 -16.07 -12.96
C CYS A 131 16.08 -15.63 -13.38
N ASN A 132 16.77 -16.46 -14.18
CA ASN A 132 18.11 -16.15 -14.68
C ASN A 132 18.07 -15.20 -15.90
N ALA A 133 19.24 -14.77 -16.37
CA ALA A 133 19.38 -13.83 -17.50
C ALA A 133 18.82 -14.38 -18.82
N THR A 134 18.69 -15.71 -18.95
CA THR A 134 18.11 -16.39 -20.11
C THR A 134 16.61 -16.68 -19.97
N ASN A 135 15.95 -16.10 -18.96
CA ASN A 135 14.52 -16.23 -18.68
C ASN A 135 14.07 -17.66 -18.33
N TRP A 136 14.92 -18.38 -17.61
CA TRP A 136 14.59 -19.69 -17.02
C TRP A 136 14.56 -19.63 -15.50
N CYS A 137 13.57 -20.33 -14.93
CA CYS A 137 13.51 -20.60 -13.51
C CYS A 137 14.57 -21.64 -13.13
N SER A 138 15.42 -21.27 -12.18
CA SER A 138 16.61 -22.01 -11.78
C SER A 138 16.99 -21.69 -10.33
N ASN A 139 18.13 -22.21 -9.89
CA ASN A 139 18.74 -21.96 -8.57
C ASN A 139 20.26 -21.78 -8.68
N GLY A 140 20.90 -21.55 -7.55
CA GLY A 140 22.35 -21.43 -7.45
C GLY A 140 22.84 -20.01 -7.69
N THR A 141 23.96 -19.67 -7.08
CA THR A 141 24.46 -18.28 -6.99
C THR A 141 24.66 -17.64 -8.37
N SER A 142 25.21 -18.36 -9.34
CA SER A 142 25.45 -17.86 -10.70
C SER A 142 24.16 -17.46 -11.43
N ASN A 143 23.05 -18.15 -11.16
CA ASN A 143 21.74 -17.83 -11.72
C ASN A 143 20.97 -16.77 -10.92
N CYS A 144 21.32 -16.57 -9.64
CA CYS A 144 20.59 -15.70 -8.70
C CYS A 144 21.24 -14.34 -8.43
N ALA A 145 22.55 -14.24 -8.63
CA ALA A 145 23.35 -13.05 -8.37
C ALA A 145 23.97 -12.48 -9.66
N CYS A 146 23.27 -12.63 -10.79
CA CYS A 146 23.66 -12.08 -12.08
C CYS A 146 22.92 -10.79 -12.44
N THR A 147 23.53 -9.99 -13.31
CA THR A 147 22.90 -8.80 -13.88
C THR A 147 21.63 -9.19 -14.65
N GLY A 148 20.50 -8.58 -14.29
CA GLY A 148 19.19 -8.86 -14.89
C GLY A 148 18.44 -10.06 -14.30
N CYS A 149 19.02 -10.76 -13.33
CA CYS A 149 18.40 -11.91 -12.68
C CYS A 149 17.53 -11.50 -11.51
N THR A 150 16.52 -12.30 -11.18
CA THR A 150 15.59 -12.03 -10.07
C THR A 150 15.44 -13.24 -9.16
N ASP A 151 16.01 -13.17 -7.96
CA ASP A 151 15.77 -14.13 -6.89
C ASP A 151 14.48 -13.76 -6.14
N PHE A 152 13.40 -14.53 -6.37
CA PHE A 152 12.10 -14.23 -5.79
C PHE A 152 12.05 -14.46 -4.27
N ARG A 153 13.04 -15.14 -3.68
CA ARG A 153 13.18 -15.27 -2.22
C ARG A 153 13.56 -13.96 -1.56
N LYS A 154 14.13 -13.01 -2.30
CA LYS A 154 14.52 -11.69 -1.79
C LYS A 154 13.37 -10.69 -1.76
N ILE A 155 12.19 -11.04 -2.31
CA ILE A 155 11.03 -10.14 -2.29
C ILE A 155 10.50 -10.00 -0.86
N VAL A 156 10.54 -8.80 -0.31
CA VAL A 156 10.09 -8.58 1.07
C VAL A 156 8.56 -8.56 1.16
N SER A 157 7.96 -9.26 2.13
CA SER A 157 6.58 -9.00 2.54
C SER A 157 6.60 -8.02 3.71
N ALA A 158 6.21 -6.77 3.45
CA ALA A 158 6.23 -5.70 4.45
C ALA A 158 5.31 -5.99 5.65
N GLU A 159 4.35 -6.90 5.50
CA GLU A 159 3.45 -7.31 6.57
C GLU A 159 4.16 -8.16 7.63
N LEU A 160 5.21 -8.87 7.24
CA LEU A 160 6.09 -9.63 8.13
C LEU A 160 7.37 -8.87 8.53
N HIS A 161 7.62 -7.69 7.96
CA HIS A 161 8.87 -6.95 8.18
C HIS A 161 8.60 -5.57 8.79
N GLU A 162 9.65 -4.97 9.34
CA GLU A 162 9.66 -3.59 9.78
C GLU A 162 10.79 -2.83 9.07
N TRP A 163 10.52 -1.60 8.64
CA TRP A 163 11.54 -0.75 8.04
C TRP A 163 12.41 -0.16 9.15
N THR A 164 13.69 -0.48 9.11
CA THR A 164 14.69 -0.03 10.10
C THR A 164 15.63 0.97 9.43
N PRO A 165 15.66 2.24 9.89
CA PRO A 165 16.65 3.22 9.44
C PRO A 165 18.08 2.72 9.70
N TYR A 166 19.03 3.10 8.83
CA TYR A 166 20.45 2.79 9.05
C TYR A 166 21.09 3.68 10.13
N GLU A 167 20.56 4.88 10.31
CA GLU A 167 20.87 5.69 11.49
C GLU A 167 20.49 4.88 12.74
N ASN A 168 21.32 4.93 13.79
CA ASN A 168 21.05 4.24 15.06
C ASN A 168 19.94 4.97 15.85
N CYS A 169 18.76 5.04 15.26
CA CYS A 169 17.59 5.72 15.75
C CYS A 169 16.33 4.90 15.46
N ARG A 170 15.26 5.19 16.18
CA ARG A 170 13.96 4.54 16.03
C ARG A 170 12.91 5.50 15.52
N VAL A 171 12.04 5.01 14.66
CA VAL A 171 10.82 5.70 14.26
C VAL A 171 9.75 5.43 15.30
N ARG A 172 9.04 6.46 15.76
CA ARG A 172 7.95 6.26 16.73
C ARG A 172 6.83 5.48 16.07
N ASN A 173 6.35 4.44 16.73
CA ASN A 173 5.13 3.75 16.34
C ASN A 173 3.97 4.35 17.12
N TYR A 174 3.19 5.24 16.49
CA TYR A 174 2.04 5.87 17.10
C TYR A 174 0.88 4.87 17.21
N THR A 175 0.40 4.70 18.44
CA THR A 175 -0.92 4.13 18.71
C THR A 175 -2.02 5.09 18.25
N SER A 176 -3.25 4.61 18.09
CA SER A 176 -4.41 5.47 17.80
C SER A 176 -4.50 6.67 18.74
N GLU A 177 -4.38 6.45 20.06
CA GLU A 177 -4.45 7.52 21.05
C GLU A 177 -3.37 8.59 20.83
N LYS A 178 -2.09 8.18 20.67
CA LYS A 178 -0.98 9.11 20.44
C LYS A 178 -1.11 9.81 19.09
N ALA A 179 -1.52 9.09 18.04
CA ALA A 179 -1.75 9.65 16.72
C ALA A 179 -2.87 10.70 16.73
N CYS A 180 -3.98 10.41 17.42
CA CYS A 180 -5.11 11.30 17.57
C CYS A 180 -4.76 12.54 18.40
N SER A 181 -4.03 12.37 19.51
CA SER A 181 -3.49 13.49 20.29
C SER A 181 -2.59 14.40 19.44
N LEU A 182 -1.72 13.79 18.62
CA LEU A 182 -0.87 14.52 17.68
C LEU A 182 -1.70 15.32 16.66
N VAL A 183 -2.62 14.69 15.93
CA VAL A 183 -3.37 15.37 14.86
C VAL A 183 -4.42 16.34 15.40
N ASN A 184 -4.86 16.21 16.64
CA ASN A 184 -5.70 17.21 17.31
C ASN A 184 -5.00 18.57 17.50
N ARG A 185 -3.68 18.62 17.34
CA ARG A 185 -2.90 19.87 17.33
C ARG A 185 -2.93 20.58 15.97
N LEU A 186 -3.49 19.94 14.95
CA LEU A 186 -3.71 20.47 13.60
C LEU A 186 -5.18 20.83 13.40
N SER A 187 -5.48 21.75 12.50
CA SER A 187 -6.88 21.92 12.06
C SER A 187 -7.25 21.02 10.87
N SER A 188 -6.28 20.63 10.04
CA SER A 188 -6.52 19.68 8.95
C SER A 188 -5.27 18.94 8.44
N LEU A 189 -5.52 17.75 7.89
CA LEU A 189 -4.60 16.98 7.05
C LEU A 189 -5.35 16.56 5.79
N VAL A 190 -4.86 17.03 4.65
CA VAL A 190 -5.41 16.69 3.34
C VAL A 190 -4.39 15.84 2.61
N ILE A 191 -4.83 14.70 2.09
CA ILE A 191 -4.04 13.85 1.20
C ILE A 191 -4.59 14.01 -0.22
N ILE A 192 -3.74 14.38 -1.16
CA ILE A 192 -4.10 14.56 -2.57
C ILE A 192 -3.31 13.58 -3.42
N GLY A 193 -4.00 12.83 -4.29
CA GLY A 193 -3.31 12.00 -5.27
C GLY A 193 -4.16 10.92 -5.92
N ASP A 194 -3.46 9.89 -6.38
CA ASP A 194 -4.00 8.70 -7.04
C ASP A 194 -4.33 7.56 -6.06
N SER A 195 -4.50 6.35 -6.60
CA SER A 195 -4.75 5.15 -5.81
C SER A 195 -3.63 4.82 -4.81
N LEU A 196 -2.38 5.20 -5.10
CA LEU A 196 -1.26 4.98 -4.19
C LEU A 196 -1.40 5.87 -2.96
N MET A 197 -1.80 7.13 -3.17
CA MET A 197 -2.09 8.07 -2.08
C MET A 197 -3.39 7.72 -1.34
N ARG A 198 -4.37 7.09 -2.01
CA ARG A 198 -5.57 6.54 -1.34
C ARG A 198 -5.22 5.43 -0.36
N HIS A 199 -4.34 4.51 -0.72
CA HIS A 199 -3.89 3.43 0.18
C HIS A 199 -3.11 4.00 1.37
N PHE A 200 -2.29 5.01 1.11
CA PHE A 200 -1.59 5.73 2.16
C PHE A 200 -2.57 6.43 3.14
N TYR A 201 -3.61 7.08 2.62
CA TYR A 201 -4.70 7.64 3.42
C TYR A 201 -5.49 6.57 4.21
N ALA A 202 -5.77 5.42 3.59
CA ALA A 202 -6.47 4.31 4.25
C ALA A 202 -5.70 3.78 5.46
N ALA A 203 -4.37 3.69 5.36
CA ALA A 203 -3.52 3.30 6.49
C ALA A 203 -3.57 4.30 7.66
N LEU A 204 -3.59 5.61 7.37
CA LEU A 204 -3.79 6.64 8.40
C LEU A 204 -5.17 6.49 9.07
N LEU A 205 -6.25 6.26 8.30
CA LEU A 205 -7.57 5.99 8.88
C LEU A 205 -7.54 4.80 9.84
N MET A 206 -6.92 3.68 9.43
CA MET A 206 -6.80 2.49 10.28
C MET A 206 -6.04 2.75 11.59
N ILE A 207 -5.01 3.61 11.55
CA ILE A 207 -4.31 4.06 12.76
C ILE A 207 -5.26 4.91 13.63
N PHE A 208 -5.94 5.90 13.05
CA PHE A 208 -6.82 6.79 13.80
C PHE A 208 -8.05 6.08 14.41
N THR A 209 -8.57 5.06 13.74
CA THR A 209 -9.71 4.27 14.23
C THR A 209 -9.30 3.10 15.12
N ASN A 210 -8.01 2.74 15.18
CA ASN A 210 -7.53 1.50 15.79
C ASN A 210 -8.26 0.24 15.27
N ASP A 211 -8.65 0.25 13.99
CA ASP A 211 -9.51 -0.79 13.43
C ASP A 211 -8.88 -1.34 12.14
N PRO A 212 -8.08 -2.42 12.22
CA PRO A 212 -7.46 -3.01 11.06
C PRO A 212 -8.44 -3.78 10.17
N LEU A 213 -9.62 -4.10 10.68
CA LEU A 213 -10.62 -4.85 9.94
C LEU A 213 -11.45 -3.92 9.05
N GLU A 214 -11.83 -2.75 9.55
CA GLU A 214 -12.80 -1.87 8.88
C GLU A 214 -12.47 -0.39 8.90
N GLY A 215 -11.37 0.01 9.52
CA GLY A 215 -11.09 1.41 9.86
C GLY A 215 -11.08 2.39 8.69
N SER A 216 -10.80 1.92 7.47
CA SER A 216 -10.80 2.77 6.28
C SER A 216 -12.11 2.72 5.48
N MET A 217 -13.03 1.82 5.81
CA MET A 217 -14.31 1.69 5.13
C MET A 217 -15.28 2.81 5.51
N ARG A 218 -16.14 3.21 4.58
CA ARG A 218 -17.20 4.20 4.85
C ARG A 218 -18.35 3.59 5.65
N LYS A 219 -19.05 4.43 6.40
CA LYS A 219 -20.29 4.08 7.10
C LYS A 219 -21.41 3.77 6.09
N GLY A 220 -22.40 2.99 6.53
CA GLY A 220 -23.56 2.65 5.70
C GLY A 220 -23.32 1.57 4.64
N LEU A 221 -22.19 0.85 4.70
CA LEU A 221 -21.99 -0.35 3.87
C LEU A 221 -22.87 -1.50 4.38
N SER A 222 -23.42 -2.28 3.45
CA SER A 222 -24.09 -3.54 3.78
C SER A 222 -23.10 -4.54 4.40
N GLU A 223 -23.61 -5.51 5.16
CA GLU A 223 -22.79 -6.59 5.73
C GLU A 223 -21.99 -7.33 4.64
N LYS A 224 -22.61 -7.56 3.48
CA LYS A 224 -21.97 -8.17 2.32
C LYS A 224 -20.78 -7.36 1.82
N GLU A 225 -20.92 -6.04 1.72
CA GLU A 225 -19.84 -5.15 1.29
C GLU A 225 -18.72 -5.09 2.32
N ARG A 226 -19.05 -5.01 3.61
CA ARG A 226 -18.08 -5.06 4.71
C ARG A 226 -17.26 -6.35 4.66
N LYS A 227 -17.93 -7.51 4.64
CA LYS A 227 -17.27 -8.83 4.53
C LYS A 227 -16.38 -8.92 3.30
N ARG A 228 -16.79 -8.36 2.16
CA ARG A 228 -15.99 -8.35 0.93
C ARG A 228 -14.78 -7.46 0.99
N CYS A 229 -14.79 -6.36 1.75
CA CYS A 229 -13.72 -5.36 1.74
C CYS A 229 -12.92 -5.22 3.03
N GLN A 230 -13.26 -5.97 4.09
CA GLN A 230 -12.54 -5.92 5.36
C GLN A 230 -11.11 -6.47 5.30
N GLY A 231 -10.29 -6.09 6.28
CA GLY A 231 -8.89 -6.51 6.43
C GLY A 231 -7.99 -5.89 5.36
N GLU A 232 -7.03 -6.64 4.84
CA GLU A 232 -6.11 -6.15 3.80
C GLU A 232 -6.79 -5.89 2.44
N ARG A 233 -8.03 -6.36 2.25
CA ARG A 233 -8.83 -6.06 1.04
C ARG A 233 -9.19 -4.57 0.93
N GLN A 234 -9.08 -3.81 2.03
CA GLN A 234 -9.16 -2.35 2.00
C GLN A 234 -8.06 -1.72 1.14
N PHE A 235 -6.95 -2.43 0.92
CA PHE A 235 -5.85 -2.05 0.04
C PHE A 235 -5.91 -2.80 -1.30
N VAL A 236 -7.04 -3.40 -1.67
CA VAL A 236 -7.21 -4.04 -2.97
C VAL A 236 -8.13 -3.17 -3.83
N ASP A 237 -7.52 -2.62 -4.87
CA ASP A 237 -8.23 -1.85 -5.89
C ASP A 237 -9.13 -2.71 -6.78
N GLN A 238 -10.15 -2.09 -7.39
CA GLN A 238 -11.04 -2.70 -8.38
C GLN A 238 -11.37 -4.19 -8.09
N GLY A 239 -11.49 -5.04 -9.11
CA GLY A 239 -11.86 -6.46 -8.93
C GLY A 239 -13.35 -6.67 -8.62
N LYS A 240 -13.70 -7.89 -8.16
CA LYS A 240 -15.09 -8.33 -7.97
C LYS A 240 -15.87 -7.51 -6.94
N SER A 241 -15.18 -6.88 -5.99
CA SER A 241 -15.76 -6.14 -4.87
C SER A 241 -15.68 -4.62 -5.03
N MET A 242 -14.81 -4.12 -5.92
CA MET A 242 -14.52 -2.69 -6.10
C MET A 242 -14.27 -1.96 -4.78
N CYS A 243 -13.42 -2.51 -3.91
CA CYS A 243 -13.22 -1.98 -2.55
C CYS A 243 -12.75 -0.53 -2.51
N ASN A 244 -12.02 -0.07 -3.54
CA ASN A 244 -11.65 1.34 -3.71
C ASN A 244 -12.85 2.32 -3.70
N LYS A 245 -14.06 1.86 -4.06
CA LYS A 245 -15.31 2.66 -4.00
C LYS A 245 -16.03 2.58 -2.65
N LYS A 246 -15.54 1.74 -1.73
CA LYS A 246 -16.13 1.46 -0.41
C LYS A 246 -15.32 2.09 0.73
N LEU A 247 -14.17 2.70 0.41
CA LEU A 247 -13.34 3.42 1.37
C LEU A 247 -13.90 4.82 1.64
N SER A 248 -13.67 5.29 2.86
CA SER A 248 -13.92 6.66 3.29
C SER A 248 -13.01 7.65 2.57
N ARG A 249 -13.51 8.86 2.30
CA ARG A 249 -12.74 9.98 1.73
C ARG A 249 -12.58 11.13 2.72
N SER A 250 -13.23 11.06 3.87
CA SER A 250 -13.04 11.97 4.98
C SER A 250 -13.27 11.26 6.30
N ASN A 251 -12.83 11.89 7.39
CA ASN A 251 -13.22 11.44 8.73
C ASN A 251 -14.73 11.57 9.02
N ARG A 252 -15.50 12.26 8.17
CA ARG A 252 -16.97 12.32 8.27
C ARG A 252 -17.65 11.08 7.68
N ASP A 253 -16.94 10.33 6.84
CA ASP A 253 -17.45 9.13 6.17
C ASP A 253 -17.32 7.89 7.05
N VAL A 254 -16.48 7.91 8.09
CA VAL A 254 -16.33 6.82 9.05
C VAL A 254 -17.30 6.96 10.23
N ASN A 255 -17.46 5.91 11.03
CA ASN A 255 -18.17 6.02 12.31
C ASN A 255 -17.39 6.96 13.24
N ALA A 256 -18.04 8.04 13.71
CA ALA A 256 -17.43 9.04 14.57
C ALA A 256 -16.90 8.46 15.89
N GLU A 257 -17.58 7.46 16.45
CA GLU A 257 -17.15 6.76 17.67
C GLU A 257 -15.86 5.94 17.43
N LYS A 258 -15.61 5.50 16.19
CA LYS A 258 -14.36 4.81 15.84
C LYS A 258 -13.23 5.81 15.63
N PHE A 259 -13.46 6.88 14.87
CA PHE A 259 -12.41 7.84 14.52
C PHE A 259 -11.97 8.65 15.75
N CYS A 260 -10.75 8.37 16.24
CA CYS A 260 -10.20 9.02 17.43
C CYS A 260 -11.17 8.99 18.64
N LYS A 261 -11.96 7.93 18.76
CA LYS A 261 -12.95 7.76 19.84
C LYS A 261 -13.94 8.94 19.97
N GLY A 262 -14.25 9.63 18.87
CA GLY A 262 -15.14 10.79 18.84
C GLY A 262 -14.54 12.09 19.41
N THR A 263 -13.25 12.11 19.78
CA THR A 263 -12.64 13.23 20.53
C THR A 263 -12.00 14.32 19.68
N THR A 264 -12.38 14.46 18.41
CA THR A 264 -11.60 15.28 17.46
C THR A 264 -12.41 16.22 16.59
N ASN A 265 -11.93 17.47 16.51
CA ASN A 265 -12.42 18.53 15.60
C ASN A 265 -11.52 18.72 14.36
N PHE A 266 -10.57 17.80 14.14
CA PHE A 266 -9.62 17.82 13.03
C PHE A 266 -10.30 17.42 11.72
N PHE A 267 -10.00 18.13 10.62
CA PHE A 267 -10.48 17.73 9.29
C PHE A 267 -9.47 16.86 8.57
N PHE A 268 -9.85 15.61 8.32
CA PHE A 268 -9.05 14.66 7.58
C PHE A 268 -9.74 14.31 6.27
N HIS A 269 -9.06 14.49 5.14
CA HIS A 269 -9.68 14.35 3.83
C HIS A 269 -8.73 13.79 2.77
N PHE A 270 -9.25 12.91 1.93
CA PHE A 270 -8.62 12.43 0.71
C PHE A 270 -9.28 13.06 -0.52
N ASN A 271 -8.47 13.71 -1.35
CA ASN A 271 -8.88 14.34 -2.59
C ASN A 271 -8.22 13.63 -3.79
N GLU A 272 -9.03 13.00 -4.64
CA GLU A 272 -8.59 12.16 -5.76
C GLU A 272 -8.19 12.99 -7.00
N SER A 273 -7.43 14.08 -6.81
CA SER A 273 -6.95 14.95 -7.90
C SER A 273 -5.62 14.48 -8.46
N TYR A 274 -5.60 13.27 -9.02
CA TYR A 274 -4.38 12.55 -9.38
C TYR A 274 -3.63 13.00 -10.65
N SER A 275 -4.13 13.99 -11.37
CA SER A 275 -3.50 14.41 -12.63
C SER A 275 -3.73 15.88 -12.93
N ILE A 276 -2.98 16.42 -13.90
CA ILE A 276 -3.14 17.78 -14.42
C ILE A 276 -4.58 18.08 -14.83
N ARG A 277 -5.31 17.08 -15.36
CA ARG A 277 -6.72 17.22 -15.74
C ARG A 277 -7.63 17.54 -14.55
N ARG A 278 -7.26 17.11 -13.34
CA ARG A 278 -8.00 17.32 -12.09
C ARG A 278 -7.42 18.42 -11.22
N ARG A 279 -6.47 19.21 -11.73
CA ARG A 279 -5.82 20.27 -10.97
C ARG A 279 -6.80 21.25 -10.32
N ASN A 280 -7.87 21.61 -11.02
CA ASN A 280 -8.83 22.59 -10.49
C ASN A 280 -9.50 22.09 -9.19
N ASP A 281 -9.74 20.78 -9.08
CA ASP A 281 -10.24 20.13 -7.86
C ASP A 281 -9.20 20.21 -6.72
N ALA A 282 -7.92 19.98 -7.03
CA ALA A 282 -6.82 20.16 -6.08
C ALA A 282 -6.68 21.61 -5.61
N MET A 283 -6.73 22.56 -6.55
CA MET A 283 -6.69 23.99 -6.24
C MET A 283 -7.88 24.43 -5.38
N LYS A 284 -9.07 23.86 -5.60
CA LYS A 284 -10.25 24.12 -4.78
C LYS A 284 -10.01 23.71 -3.33
N ILE A 285 -9.58 22.48 -3.07
CA ILE A 285 -9.32 22.02 -1.69
C ILE A 285 -8.16 22.80 -1.03
N VAL A 286 -7.15 23.21 -1.80
CA VAL A 286 -6.06 24.06 -1.30
C VAL A 286 -6.58 25.44 -0.90
N ARG A 287 -7.42 26.09 -1.72
CA ARG A 287 -8.04 27.39 -1.37
C ARG A 287 -8.94 27.27 -0.14
N GLU A 288 -9.78 26.23 -0.08
CA GLU A 288 -10.63 25.96 1.08
C GLU A 288 -9.81 25.76 2.36
N THR A 289 -8.66 25.09 2.25
CA THR A 289 -7.74 24.91 3.39
C THR A 289 -7.09 26.22 3.77
N VAL A 290 -6.55 26.99 2.82
CA VAL A 290 -5.92 28.29 3.09
C VAL A 290 -6.88 29.28 3.76
N ASN A 291 -8.14 29.32 3.32
CA ASN A 291 -9.10 30.30 3.79
C ASN A 291 -9.72 29.94 5.15
N ASN A 292 -9.87 28.65 5.46
CA ASN A 292 -10.70 28.21 6.58
C ASN A 292 -9.93 27.43 7.66
N ARG A 293 -8.64 27.16 7.47
CA ARG A 293 -7.87 26.24 8.31
C ARG A 293 -6.52 26.83 8.68
N SER A 294 -6.11 26.61 9.93
CA SER A 294 -4.80 27.01 10.48
C SER A 294 -4.00 25.78 10.88
N LYS A 295 -2.67 25.80 10.80
CA LYS A 295 -1.84 24.62 11.16
C LYS A 295 -2.27 23.35 10.41
N SER A 296 -2.19 23.40 9.09
CA SER A 296 -2.70 22.37 8.19
C SER A 296 -1.61 21.76 7.31
N PHE A 297 -1.68 20.46 7.07
CA PHE A 297 -0.82 19.80 6.09
C PHE A 297 -1.60 19.42 4.85
N ILE A 298 -0.98 19.61 3.68
CA ILE A 298 -1.49 19.09 2.41
C ILE A 298 -0.37 18.22 1.81
N VAL A 299 -0.59 16.91 1.84
CA VAL A 299 0.35 15.90 1.36
C VAL A 299 -0.06 15.51 -0.05
N VAL A 300 0.84 15.71 -1.02
CA VAL A 300 0.55 15.57 -2.45
C VAL A 300 1.46 14.52 -3.07
N GLY A 301 0.87 13.56 -3.77
CA GLY A 301 1.59 12.59 -4.60
C GLY A 301 0.87 12.37 -5.91
N VAL A 302 1.44 12.87 -7.01
CA VAL A 302 0.88 12.74 -8.37
C VAL A 302 1.99 12.49 -9.39
N GLY A 303 1.63 12.25 -10.65
CA GLY A 303 2.57 12.20 -11.78
C GLY A 303 2.54 10.89 -12.58
N MET A 304 2.12 9.78 -11.96
CA MET A 304 1.98 8.49 -12.65
C MET A 304 1.00 8.55 -13.82
N HIS A 305 -0.09 9.33 -13.67
CA HIS A 305 -1.11 9.56 -14.69
C HIS A 305 -0.76 10.67 -15.70
N ASP A 306 0.34 11.39 -15.49
CA ASP A 306 0.82 12.46 -16.37
C ASP A 306 2.09 12.06 -17.12
N GLY A 307 2.32 10.75 -17.27
CA GLY A 307 3.44 10.18 -18.02
C GLY A 307 4.80 10.28 -17.32
N LEU A 308 4.80 10.56 -16.00
CA LEU A 308 6.01 10.78 -15.21
C LEU A 308 6.87 11.94 -15.79
N ASN A 309 6.21 12.98 -16.29
CA ASN A 309 6.87 14.18 -16.80
C ASN A 309 6.96 15.25 -15.69
N ALA A 310 8.13 15.36 -15.07
CA ALA A 310 8.37 16.26 -13.93
C ALA A 310 8.06 17.72 -14.27
N GLN A 311 8.61 18.24 -15.37
CA GLN A 311 8.41 19.63 -15.76
C GLN A 311 6.95 19.95 -16.05
N LYS A 312 6.23 19.04 -16.71
CA LYS A 312 4.81 19.20 -17.00
C LYS A 312 3.98 19.21 -15.71
N VAL A 313 4.24 18.30 -14.77
CA VAL A 313 3.55 18.24 -13.47
C VAL A 313 3.87 19.50 -12.66
N MET A 314 5.13 19.90 -12.60
CA MET A 314 5.56 21.09 -11.88
C MET A 314 4.83 22.34 -12.39
N ASN A 315 4.94 22.64 -13.68
CA ASN A 315 4.40 23.86 -14.26
C ASN A 315 2.88 23.88 -14.29
N LYS A 316 2.27 22.75 -14.64
CA LYS A 316 0.83 22.71 -14.87
C LYS A 316 0.05 22.39 -13.61
N TYR A 317 0.57 21.66 -12.63
CA TYR A 317 -0.17 21.23 -11.44
C TYR A 317 0.35 21.88 -10.16
N VAL A 318 1.65 21.81 -9.91
CA VAL A 318 2.24 22.20 -8.62
C VAL A 318 2.36 23.72 -8.47
N GLU A 319 2.91 24.42 -9.46
CA GLU A 319 3.07 25.89 -9.38
C GLU A 319 1.75 26.62 -9.11
N PRO A 320 0.62 26.29 -9.77
CA PRO A 320 -0.66 26.89 -9.42
C PRO A 320 -1.10 26.64 -7.98
N ILE A 321 -0.76 25.48 -7.40
CA ILE A 321 -1.07 25.15 -6.00
C ILE A 321 -0.18 25.96 -5.05
N LEU A 322 1.12 26.01 -5.31
CA LEU A 322 2.06 26.80 -4.52
C LEU A 322 1.74 28.30 -4.59
N GLY A 323 1.28 28.80 -5.73
CA GLY A 323 0.81 30.18 -5.89
C GLY A 323 -0.38 30.53 -4.99
N ILE A 324 -1.26 29.57 -4.68
CA ILE A 324 -2.38 29.78 -3.73
C ILE A 324 -1.86 29.91 -2.30
N VAL A 325 -0.94 29.04 -1.89
CA VAL A 325 -0.32 29.09 -0.55
C VAL A 325 0.54 30.35 -0.42
N ALA A 326 1.25 30.72 -1.48
CA ALA A 326 2.19 31.83 -1.57
C ALA A 326 3.22 31.76 -0.43
N LYS A 327 3.51 32.89 0.23
CA LYS A 327 4.49 32.97 1.33
C LYS A 327 3.90 32.62 2.70
N ARG A 328 2.68 32.06 2.78
CA ARG A 328 2.04 31.73 4.07
C ARG A 328 2.76 30.60 4.77
N LYS A 329 2.85 30.69 6.10
CA LYS A 329 3.40 29.61 6.94
C LYS A 329 2.55 28.32 6.87
N TRP A 330 1.24 28.47 6.69
CA TRP A 330 0.27 27.38 6.63
C TRP A 330 -0.71 27.61 5.46
N PRO A 331 -1.21 26.53 4.83
CA PRO A 331 -0.86 25.13 5.06
C PRO A 331 0.59 24.80 4.62
N ARG A 332 1.20 23.77 5.22
CA ARG A 332 2.46 23.21 4.72
C ARG A 332 2.15 22.19 3.64
N ILE A 333 2.69 22.43 2.44
CA ILE A 333 2.68 21.44 1.36
C ILE A 333 3.81 20.44 1.62
N VAL A 334 3.52 19.16 1.49
CA VAL A 334 4.50 18.06 1.56
C VAL A 334 4.35 17.23 0.31
N TRP A 335 5.46 17.01 -0.40
CA TRP A 335 5.49 16.18 -1.59
C TRP A 335 5.84 14.73 -1.22
N VAL A 336 5.15 13.78 -1.82
CA VAL A 336 5.42 12.35 -1.66
C VAL A 336 5.81 11.76 -3.00
N THR A 337 6.95 11.08 -3.04
CA THR A 337 7.45 10.47 -4.27
C THR A 337 6.58 9.31 -4.74
N VAL A 338 6.63 9.01 -6.02
CA VAL A 338 5.99 7.81 -6.58
C VAL A 338 6.79 6.60 -6.11
N HIS A 339 6.14 5.64 -5.47
CA HIS A 339 6.83 4.44 -4.99
C HIS A 339 7.32 3.55 -6.15
N ALA A 340 8.35 2.72 -5.88
CA ALA A 340 8.81 1.71 -6.81
C ALA A 340 7.66 0.76 -7.19
N GLN A 341 7.71 0.17 -8.38
CA GLN A 341 6.70 -0.80 -8.80
C GLN A 341 7.15 -2.21 -8.43
N GLY A 342 6.18 -3.08 -8.12
CA GLY A 342 6.45 -4.48 -7.88
C GLY A 342 6.78 -5.23 -9.16
N TYR A 343 7.38 -6.41 -9.00
CA TYR A 343 7.74 -7.26 -10.14
C TYR A 343 6.54 -7.58 -11.04
N LEU A 344 5.35 -7.74 -10.46
CA LEU A 344 4.09 -8.03 -11.15
C LEU A 344 3.54 -6.87 -12.02
N LYS A 345 4.26 -5.74 -12.16
CA LYS A 345 3.77 -4.59 -12.91
C LYS A 345 3.28 -5.03 -14.30
N PRO A 346 2.02 -4.72 -14.68
CA PRO A 346 1.45 -5.28 -15.90
C PRO A 346 2.16 -4.79 -17.16
N MET A 347 2.27 -5.69 -18.15
CA MET A 347 3.10 -5.49 -19.34
C MET A 347 2.80 -4.18 -20.09
N ALA A 348 1.51 -3.83 -20.21
CA ALA A 348 1.06 -2.60 -20.88
C ALA A 348 1.63 -1.31 -20.26
N TYR A 349 2.02 -1.34 -18.98
CA TYR A 349 2.48 -0.16 -18.24
C TYR A 349 3.97 -0.18 -17.92
N ARG A 350 4.66 -1.32 -18.08
CA ARG A 350 6.07 -1.46 -17.66
C ARG A 350 7.01 -0.47 -18.33
N ASN A 351 6.79 -0.17 -19.61
CA ASN A 351 7.65 0.78 -20.32
C ASN A 351 7.39 2.22 -19.87
N ALA A 352 6.12 2.63 -19.77
CA ALA A 352 5.77 4.01 -19.40
C ALA A 352 5.98 4.31 -17.91
N GLN A 353 5.95 3.29 -17.05
CA GLN A 353 6.03 3.39 -15.59
C GLN A 353 7.10 2.43 -15.03
N SER A 354 8.25 2.33 -15.71
CA SER A 354 9.38 1.53 -15.23
C SER A 354 9.98 2.12 -13.95
N ILE A 355 10.71 1.28 -13.21
CA ILE A 355 11.50 1.69 -12.04
C ILE A 355 12.43 2.86 -12.42
N GLN A 356 13.12 2.78 -13.55
CA GLN A 356 14.05 3.82 -14.01
C GLN A 356 13.33 5.14 -14.31
N ARG A 357 12.16 5.10 -14.95
CA ARG A 357 11.36 6.31 -15.22
C ARG A 357 10.84 6.94 -13.94
N ILE A 358 10.41 6.12 -12.98
CA ILE A 358 9.95 6.60 -11.67
C ILE A 358 11.11 7.22 -10.89
N MET A 359 12.28 6.58 -10.86
CA MET A 359 13.49 7.15 -10.25
C MET A 359 13.85 8.51 -10.86
N ALA A 360 13.90 8.59 -12.20
CA ALA A 360 14.20 9.84 -12.89
C ALA A 360 13.17 10.94 -12.61
N TYR A 361 11.88 10.58 -12.56
CA TYR A 361 10.81 11.51 -12.20
C TYR A 361 10.93 11.99 -10.76
N ASN A 362 11.11 11.08 -9.81
CA ASN A 362 11.27 11.40 -8.39
C ASN A 362 12.47 12.30 -8.16
N GLN A 363 13.64 11.97 -8.74
CA GLN A 363 14.85 12.78 -8.61
C GLN A 363 14.63 14.21 -9.12
N GLN A 364 13.96 14.38 -10.27
CA GLN A 364 13.65 15.70 -10.81
C GLN A 364 12.64 16.45 -9.95
N MET A 365 11.55 15.80 -9.54
CA MET A 365 10.53 16.41 -8.69
C MET A 365 11.09 16.80 -7.32
N THR A 366 11.93 15.97 -6.70
CA THR A 366 12.60 16.29 -5.43
C THR A 366 13.38 17.58 -5.55
N LYS A 367 14.25 17.71 -6.57
CA LYS A 367 15.00 18.94 -6.82
C LYS A 367 14.09 20.16 -7.02
N LEU A 368 13.01 20.01 -7.80
CA LEU A 368 12.06 21.10 -8.08
C LEU A 368 11.29 21.54 -6.83
N MET A 369 10.91 20.59 -5.97
CA MET A 369 10.16 20.84 -4.73
C MET A 369 11.06 21.48 -3.67
N GLU A 370 12.26 20.94 -3.46
CA GLU A 370 13.21 21.47 -2.47
C GLU A 370 13.66 22.88 -2.84
N ALA A 371 13.85 23.18 -4.13
CA ALA A 371 14.12 24.54 -4.61
C ALA A 371 13.02 25.56 -4.27
N ARG A 372 11.81 25.08 -3.91
CA ARG A 372 10.66 25.89 -3.48
C ARG A 372 10.38 25.79 -1.98
N GLY A 373 11.29 25.19 -1.23
CA GLY A 373 11.14 24.98 0.22
C GLY A 373 10.03 23.99 0.59
N VAL A 374 9.62 23.13 -0.35
CA VAL A 374 8.63 22.07 -0.10
C VAL A 374 9.36 20.83 0.40
N ASP A 375 8.94 20.30 1.55
CA ASP A 375 9.49 19.06 2.08
C ASP A 375 9.07 17.86 1.23
N VAL A 376 10.00 16.94 1.01
CA VAL A 376 9.79 15.71 0.24
C VAL A 376 9.94 14.50 1.16
N LEU A 377 8.93 13.62 1.16
CA LEU A 377 9.01 12.29 1.77
C LEU A 377 9.21 11.26 0.66
N ASP A 378 10.42 10.70 0.57
CA ASP A 378 10.79 9.81 -0.52
C ASP A 378 10.73 8.32 -0.15
N PHE A 379 9.56 7.71 -0.36
CA PHE A 379 9.34 6.30 -0.05
C PHE A 379 9.85 5.32 -1.14
N PHE A 380 10.60 5.79 -2.13
CA PHE A 380 11.02 4.95 -3.24
C PHE A 380 11.88 3.75 -2.78
N ASN A 381 12.93 3.99 -2.00
CA ASN A 381 13.81 2.93 -1.51
C ASN A 381 13.06 1.93 -0.61
N MET A 382 12.13 2.42 0.21
CA MET A 382 11.28 1.58 1.07
C MET A 382 10.40 0.61 0.28
N THR A 383 10.07 0.91 -0.96
CA THR A 383 9.16 0.10 -1.78
C THR A 383 9.89 -0.79 -2.79
N LEU A 384 11.17 -0.54 -3.02
CA LEU A 384 12.01 -1.33 -3.93
C LEU A 384 12.15 -2.77 -3.43
N GLY A 385 11.86 -3.76 -4.30
CA GLY A 385 11.99 -5.18 -3.95
C GLY A 385 10.92 -5.69 -2.97
N VAL A 386 9.86 -4.93 -2.73
CA VAL A 386 8.76 -5.32 -1.85
C VAL A 386 7.62 -6.00 -2.64
N HIS A 387 6.96 -6.96 -2.02
CA HIS A 387 5.79 -7.63 -2.56
C HIS A 387 4.66 -6.63 -2.80
N SER A 388 4.14 -6.63 -4.03
CA SER A 388 2.95 -5.90 -4.45
C SER A 388 2.03 -6.89 -5.13
N TYR A 389 0.81 -7.01 -4.62
CA TYR A 389 -0.13 -8.05 -5.06
C TYR A 389 -0.59 -7.86 -6.52
N ASP A 390 -0.52 -6.66 -7.10
CA ASP A 390 -0.83 -6.39 -8.51
C ASP A 390 0.30 -5.67 -9.28
N GLY A 391 1.47 -5.58 -8.65
CA GLY A 391 2.65 -4.91 -9.19
C GLY A 391 2.60 -3.39 -9.20
N THR A 392 1.49 -2.76 -8.81
CA THR A 392 1.35 -1.29 -8.74
C THR A 392 1.08 -0.81 -7.32
N HIS A 393 0.20 -1.50 -6.60
CA HIS A 393 -0.25 -1.12 -5.27
C HIS A 393 0.40 -2.01 -4.22
N TYR A 394 0.77 -1.40 -3.10
CA TYR A 394 1.20 -2.13 -1.92
C TYR A 394 0.04 -2.33 -0.95
N GLY A 395 0.12 -3.41 -0.19
CA GLY A 395 -0.85 -3.78 0.84
C GLY A 395 -0.67 -3.01 2.14
N TYR A 396 -1.16 -3.60 3.23
CA TYR A 396 -1.18 -3.00 4.56
C TYR A 396 0.22 -2.62 5.07
N GLY A 397 1.21 -3.50 4.93
CA GLY A 397 2.51 -3.34 5.60
C GLY A 397 3.25 -2.07 5.19
N VAL A 398 3.40 -1.85 3.87
CA VAL A 398 4.06 -0.66 3.34
C VAL A 398 3.29 0.61 3.70
N ASN A 399 1.96 0.62 3.53
CA ASN A 399 1.19 1.84 3.74
C ASN A 399 1.12 2.25 5.21
N ILE A 400 1.12 1.28 6.14
CA ILE A 400 1.24 1.57 7.58
C ILE A 400 2.61 2.12 7.92
N ALA A 401 3.70 1.57 7.35
CA ALA A 401 5.03 2.14 7.54
C ALA A 401 5.06 3.60 7.06
N LYS A 402 4.57 3.88 5.84
CA LYS A 402 4.45 5.26 5.31
C LYS A 402 3.63 6.16 6.24
N ALA A 403 2.51 5.68 6.77
CA ALA A 403 1.65 6.40 7.71
C ALA A 403 2.37 6.75 9.01
N GLN A 404 3.09 5.81 9.60
CA GLN A 404 3.89 6.06 10.79
C GLN A 404 5.00 7.11 10.52
N PHE A 405 5.68 7.02 9.39
CA PHE A 405 6.66 8.02 8.99
C PHE A 405 6.09 9.43 8.82
N LEU A 406 4.90 9.56 8.21
CA LEU A 406 4.24 10.85 8.11
C LEU A 406 3.85 11.41 9.48
N LEU A 407 3.37 10.58 10.41
CA LEU A 407 3.06 11.03 11.77
C LEU A 407 4.32 11.54 12.49
N ASN A 408 5.45 10.83 12.37
CA ASN A 408 6.74 11.30 12.91
C ASN A 408 7.19 12.62 12.27
N PHE A 409 7.03 12.75 10.96
CA PHE A 409 7.36 13.98 10.23
C PHE A 409 6.49 15.15 10.70
N ILE A 410 5.18 14.93 10.88
CA ILE A 410 4.25 15.93 11.41
C ILE A 410 4.67 16.35 12.82
N ASP A 411 4.94 15.38 13.71
CA ASP A 411 5.34 15.63 15.11
C ASP A 411 6.60 16.50 15.17
N SER A 412 7.67 16.08 14.49
CA SER A 412 8.92 16.85 14.42
C SER A 412 8.75 18.24 13.82
N THR A 413 7.80 18.40 12.89
CA THR A 413 7.50 19.69 12.28
C THR A 413 6.76 20.63 13.23
N ILE A 414 5.69 20.16 13.88
CA ILE A 414 4.86 21.03 14.72
C ILE A 414 5.54 21.40 16.04
N ASP A 415 6.42 20.52 16.54
CA ASP A 415 7.20 20.71 17.76
C ASP A 415 8.53 21.43 17.55
N SER A 416 8.86 21.79 16.30
CA SER A 416 9.95 22.72 16.04
C SER A 416 9.58 24.10 16.62
N LYS A 417 9.77 24.26 17.94
CA LYS A 417 10.05 25.56 18.57
C LYS A 417 11.13 26.17 17.71
N THR A 418 10.80 27.24 17.01
CA THR A 418 11.68 28.17 16.30
C THR A 418 13.18 27.82 16.41
N ILE A 419 13.67 26.84 15.64
CA ILE A 419 15.10 26.77 15.32
C ILE A 419 15.30 27.69 14.12
N ARG A 420 15.17 28.98 14.41
CA ARG A 420 15.77 30.08 13.64
C ARG A 420 16.48 30.94 14.68
N LYS A 421 17.73 31.28 14.39
CA LYS A 421 18.82 31.74 15.27
C LYS A 421 19.58 30.53 15.84
N ILE A 422 20.86 30.34 15.55
CA ILE A 422 21.94 31.33 15.35
C ILE A 422 22.35 31.44 13.88
#